data_AF-A0A0F7ZWX4-F1
#
_entry.id   AF-A0A0F7ZWX4-F1
#
_cell.length_a   1.000
_cell.length_b   1.000
_cell.length_c   1.000
_cell.angle_alpha   90.00
_cell.angle_beta   90.00
_cell.angle_gamma   90.00
#
_symmetry.space_group_name_H-M   'P 1'
#
loop_
_entity.id
_entity.type
_entity.pdbx_description
1 polymer ?
#
loop_
_entity_poly.entity_id
_entity_poly.type
_entity_poly.pdbx_seq_one_letter_code
_entity_poly.pdbx_strand_id
1 'polypeptide(L)'
;MSCLSALLGVGSHAVYFIKGEHHLYATLYAQLLLLGPCALVSVLVFSGDQPTRAVCFSLLSNGLCYLVGLFTSILTYRLVLHPLRSYPGPLGARISDLWFSSQIAPKRRAFETIQQLHQRYGPFVRIGPSALAITHPEAVETLFGSKSKCIKGDWYDGSASIFVTLHSTRQKEVHAPWRRLWSGAFGAQQLRGYEQRIAQVPEKLIARFQDSAKTQDALDVTELFSYFNFDVMSDLAFGHSLGTLDDTSQRWTIETMRKGSSFLELFLPAWLFTILVSIPGADNDWLRFARLCRQMIERRIKNESQKPDIMDYISAPWKGKHITPEG
;
A
#
# COMPACT_ATOMS: atom_id res chain seq x y z
N MET A 1 -3.23 15.47 -39.70
CA MET A 1 -2.43 14.73 -38.69
C MET A 1 -3.20 14.50 -37.39
N SER A 2 -3.93 15.49 -36.88
CA SER A 2 -4.69 15.39 -35.61
C SER A 2 -5.66 14.20 -35.50
N CYS A 3 -6.38 13.84 -36.57
CA CYS A 3 -7.25 12.65 -36.58
C CYS A 3 -6.47 11.34 -36.43
N LEU A 4 -5.30 11.23 -37.05
CA LEU A 4 -4.44 10.05 -36.93
C LEU A 4 -3.93 9.91 -35.49
N SER A 5 -3.54 11.02 -34.84
CA SER A 5 -3.15 11.01 -33.42
C SER A 5 -4.26 10.53 -32.50
N ALA A 6 -5.50 10.96 -32.73
CA ALA A 6 -6.65 10.45 -31.96
C ALA A 6 -6.87 8.94 -32.17
N LEU A 7 -6.78 8.45 -33.42
CA LEU A 7 -6.88 7.02 -33.72
C LEU A 7 -5.75 6.21 -33.08
N LEU A 8 -4.53 6.75 -33.04
CA LEU A 8 -3.40 6.13 -32.33
C LEU A 8 -3.67 6.05 -30.82
N GLY A 9 -4.31 7.06 -30.23
CA GLY A 9 -4.75 7.02 -28.83
C GLY A 9 -5.79 5.94 -28.57
N VAL A 10 -6.77 5.78 -29.46
CA VAL A 10 -7.74 4.69 -29.38
C VAL A 10 -7.06 3.33 -29.52
N GLY A 11 -6.14 3.21 -30.48
CA GLY A 11 -5.38 1.98 -30.75
C GLY A 11 -4.47 1.57 -29.59
N SER A 12 -3.79 2.52 -28.95
CA SER A 12 -2.94 2.23 -27.79
C SER A 12 -3.74 1.73 -26.59
N HIS A 13 -4.95 2.25 -26.37
CA HIS A 13 -5.85 1.67 -25.38
C HIS A 13 -6.26 0.24 -25.75
N ALA A 14 -6.76 0.03 -26.97
CA ALA A 14 -7.30 -1.25 -27.41
C ALA A 14 -6.25 -2.38 -27.48
N VAL A 15 -4.99 -2.06 -27.76
CA VAL A 15 -3.93 -3.06 -27.91
C VAL A 15 -3.13 -3.25 -26.63
N TYR A 16 -2.81 -2.15 -25.92
CA TYR A 16 -1.86 -2.15 -24.82
C TYR A 16 -2.51 -1.86 -23.47
N PHE A 17 -3.10 -0.68 -23.25
CA PHE A 17 -3.55 -0.28 -21.89
C PHE A 17 -4.73 -1.08 -21.33
N ILE A 18 -5.51 -1.74 -22.19
CA ILE A 18 -6.58 -2.65 -21.74
C ILE A 18 -6.05 -4.00 -21.21
N LYS A 19 -4.81 -4.36 -21.55
CA LYS A 19 -4.22 -5.67 -21.23
C LYS A 19 -3.20 -5.55 -20.12
N GLY A 20 -3.39 -6.30 -19.05
CA GLY A 20 -2.44 -6.37 -17.94
C GLY A 20 -2.49 -5.14 -17.04
N GLU A 21 -1.57 -5.11 -16.08
CA GLU A 21 -1.46 -4.07 -15.07
C GLU A 21 -0.32 -3.11 -15.45
N HIS A 22 -0.59 -1.80 -15.40
CA HIS A 22 0.34 -0.76 -15.85
C HIS A 22 0.70 0.26 -14.77
N HIS A 23 0.19 0.09 -13.54
CA HIS A 23 0.35 1.05 -12.43
C HIS A 23 1.81 1.26 -12.03
N LEU A 24 2.65 0.23 -12.12
CA LEU A 24 4.07 0.33 -11.80
C LEU A 24 4.85 1.24 -12.78
N TYR A 25 4.36 1.39 -14.01
CA TYR A 25 4.98 2.27 -15.01
C TYR A 25 4.45 3.71 -14.95
N ALA A 26 3.60 4.04 -13.98
CA ALA A 26 2.97 5.36 -13.88
C ALA A 26 3.98 6.52 -13.84
N THR A 27 5.06 6.38 -13.06
CA THR A 27 6.13 7.38 -12.99
C THR A 27 6.84 7.55 -14.35
N LEU A 28 7.12 6.44 -15.05
CA LEU A 28 7.71 6.48 -16.38
C LEU A 28 6.77 7.19 -17.37
N TYR A 29 5.48 6.87 -17.36
CA TYR A 29 4.51 7.53 -18.24
C TYR A 29 4.38 9.03 -17.94
N ALA A 30 4.40 9.43 -16.67
CA ALA A 30 4.40 10.82 -16.27
C ALA A 30 5.65 11.56 -16.78
N GLN A 31 6.83 10.95 -16.64
CA GLN A 31 8.09 11.49 -17.17
C GLN A 31 8.07 11.60 -18.70
N LEU A 32 7.60 10.58 -19.41
CA LEU A 32 7.47 10.60 -20.87
C LEU A 32 6.50 11.69 -21.35
N LEU A 33 5.39 11.89 -20.63
CA LEU A 33 4.41 12.91 -20.95
C LEU A 33 4.94 14.33 -20.73
N LEU A 34 5.76 14.55 -19.69
CA LEU A 34 6.29 15.86 -19.33
C LEU A 34 7.58 16.23 -20.09
N LEU A 35 8.52 15.28 -20.21
CA LEU A 35 9.86 15.52 -20.77
C LEU A 35 9.96 15.16 -22.25
N GLY A 36 9.19 14.17 -22.72
CA GLY A 36 9.22 13.70 -24.10
C GLY A 36 8.96 14.81 -25.13
N PRO A 37 7.89 15.63 -24.97
CA PRO A 37 7.63 16.75 -25.86
C PRO A 37 8.77 17.78 -25.87
N CYS A 38 9.36 18.09 -24.71
CA CYS A 38 10.46 19.03 -24.59
C CYS A 38 11.71 18.56 -25.36
N ALA A 39 12.10 17.30 -25.18
CA ALA A 39 13.23 16.71 -25.89
C ALA A 39 13.00 16.69 -27.40
N LEU A 40 11.78 16.36 -27.83
CA LEU A 40 11.41 16.34 -29.25
C LEU A 40 11.41 17.73 -29.87
N VAL A 41 10.93 18.76 -29.16
CA VAL A 41 11.05 20.17 -29.59
C VAL A 41 12.51 20.54 -29.76
N SER A 42 13.37 20.24 -28.77
CA SER A 42 14.79 20.55 -28.85
C SER A 42 15.43 19.93 -30.10
N VAL A 43 15.24 18.63 -30.32
CA VAL A 43 15.78 17.93 -31.50
C VAL A 43 15.29 18.57 -32.80
N LEU A 44 13.98 18.80 -32.93
CA LEU A 44 13.40 19.34 -34.17
C LEU A 44 13.82 20.78 -34.48
N VAL A 45 14.04 21.59 -33.44
CA VAL A 45 14.57 22.96 -33.57
C VAL A 45 16.06 22.95 -33.91
N PHE A 46 16.84 22.03 -33.34
CA PHE A 46 18.27 21.90 -33.68
C PHE A 46 18.49 21.29 -35.07
N SER A 47 17.58 20.43 -35.54
CA SER A 47 17.72 19.72 -36.81
C SER A 47 17.10 20.43 -38.02
N GLY A 48 16.38 21.55 -37.85
CA GLY A 48 15.70 22.21 -38.96
C GLY A 48 15.44 23.70 -38.77
N ASP A 49 15.29 24.43 -39.88
CA ASP A 49 14.95 25.86 -39.96
C ASP A 49 13.48 26.18 -39.63
N GLN A 50 12.80 25.30 -38.90
CA GLN A 50 11.39 25.50 -38.57
C GLN A 50 11.24 26.45 -37.37
N PRO A 51 10.30 27.40 -37.41
CA PRO A 51 10.09 28.30 -36.30
C PRO A 51 9.58 27.52 -35.07
N THR A 52 10.27 27.65 -33.94
CA THR A 52 9.99 26.94 -32.67
C THR A 52 8.51 26.94 -32.29
N ARG A 53 7.82 28.06 -32.50
CA ARG A 53 6.38 28.21 -32.22
C ARG A 53 5.50 27.19 -32.98
N ALA A 54 5.83 26.90 -34.24
CA ALA A 54 5.04 25.99 -35.07
C ALA A 54 5.23 24.54 -34.66
N VAL A 55 6.45 24.18 -34.26
CA VAL A 55 6.79 22.85 -33.71
C VAL A 55 6.05 22.63 -32.39
N CYS A 56 6.13 23.58 -31.45
CA CYS A 56 5.43 23.51 -30.18
C CYS A 56 3.92 23.37 -30.34
N PHE A 57 3.31 24.21 -31.19
CA PHE A 57 1.86 24.16 -31.45
C PHE A 57 1.43 22.82 -32.04
N SER A 58 2.18 22.30 -33.01
CA SER A 58 1.89 21.02 -33.65
C SER A 58 2.00 19.86 -32.66
N LEU A 59 3.03 19.84 -31.82
CA LEU A 59 3.20 18.78 -30.81
C LEU A 59 2.10 18.83 -29.75
N LEU A 60 1.75 20.02 -29.25
CA LEU A 60 0.67 20.18 -28.28
C LEU A 60 -0.67 19.74 -28.88
N SER A 61 -0.98 20.16 -30.11
CA SER A 61 -2.22 19.79 -30.80
C SER A 61 -2.33 18.28 -31.03
N ASN A 62 -1.29 17.64 -31.57
CA ASN A 62 -1.30 16.20 -31.81
C ASN A 62 -1.30 15.39 -30.50
N GLY A 63 -0.54 15.84 -29.48
CA GLY A 63 -0.53 15.24 -28.15
C GLY A 63 -1.90 15.30 -27.47
N LEU A 64 -2.56 16.45 -27.52
CA LEU A 64 -3.93 16.61 -27.01
C LEU A 64 -4.91 15.70 -27.76
N CYS A 65 -4.84 15.64 -29.09
CA CYS A 65 -5.70 14.76 -29.88
C CYS A 65 -5.48 13.27 -29.52
N TYR A 66 -4.24 12.85 -29.31
CA TYR A 66 -3.91 11.51 -28.84
C TYR A 66 -4.53 11.22 -27.46
N LEU A 67 -4.35 12.12 -26.49
CA LEU A 67 -4.92 11.96 -25.15
C LEU A 67 -6.45 11.92 -25.18
N VAL A 68 -7.10 12.78 -25.97
CA VAL A 68 -8.55 12.76 -26.15
C VAL A 68 -9.02 11.42 -26.71
N GLY A 69 -8.36 10.90 -27.75
CA GLY A 69 -8.66 9.58 -28.30
C GLY A 69 -8.48 8.44 -27.28
N LEU A 70 -7.37 8.47 -26.54
CA LEU A 70 -7.05 7.50 -25.49
C LEU A 70 -8.10 7.50 -24.37
N PHE A 71 -8.37 8.66 -23.76
CA PHE A 71 -9.31 8.76 -22.64
C PHE A 71 -10.75 8.50 -23.06
N THR A 72 -11.16 8.93 -24.26
CA THR A 72 -12.50 8.61 -24.79
C THR A 72 -12.68 7.10 -24.96
N SER A 73 -11.65 6.41 -25.48
CA SER A 73 -11.63 4.96 -25.60
C SER A 73 -11.72 4.26 -24.24
N ILE A 74 -10.94 4.72 -23.24
CA ILE A 74 -10.96 4.21 -21.86
C ILE A 74 -12.34 4.39 -21.22
N LEU A 75 -12.92 5.58 -21.30
CA LEU A 75 -14.22 5.89 -20.71
C LEU A 75 -15.34 5.07 -21.33
N THR A 76 -15.36 4.97 -22.66
CA THR A 76 -16.34 4.18 -23.40
C THR A 76 -16.27 2.71 -22.98
N TYR A 77 -15.06 2.14 -22.91
CA TYR A 77 -14.86 0.78 -22.45
C TYR A 77 -15.35 0.59 -21.01
N ARG A 78 -14.91 1.43 -20.06
CA ARG A 78 -15.24 1.31 -18.64
C ARG A 78 -16.74 1.40 -18.35
N LEU A 79 -17.46 2.23 -19.11
CA LEU A 79 -18.89 2.47 -18.95
C LEU A 79 -19.76 1.42 -19.66
N VAL A 80 -19.39 1.00 -20.88
CA VAL A 80 -20.29 0.24 -21.77
C VAL A 80 -19.84 -1.21 -21.99
N LEU A 81 -18.53 -1.46 -22.08
CA LEU A 81 -17.97 -2.75 -22.50
C LEU A 81 -17.31 -3.54 -21.37
N HIS A 82 -17.05 -2.90 -20.22
CA HIS A 82 -16.36 -3.53 -19.11
C HIS A 82 -17.15 -4.73 -18.56
N PRO A 83 -16.50 -5.85 -18.20
CA PRO A 83 -17.19 -7.02 -17.64
C PRO A 83 -18.02 -6.71 -16.39
N LEU A 84 -17.59 -5.71 -15.61
CA LEU A 84 -18.30 -5.27 -14.41
C LEU A 84 -19.47 -4.30 -14.68
N ARG A 85 -19.90 -4.09 -15.92
CA ARG A 85 -20.97 -3.14 -16.27
C ARG A 85 -22.33 -3.48 -15.68
N SER A 86 -22.60 -4.77 -15.44
CA SER A 86 -23.87 -5.26 -14.89
C SER A 86 -24.00 -5.03 -13.38
N TYR A 87 -22.89 -4.81 -12.68
CA TYR A 87 -22.91 -4.60 -11.24
C TYR A 87 -23.37 -3.17 -10.90
N PRO A 88 -24.28 -3.02 -9.91
CA PRO A 88 -24.76 -1.71 -9.49
C PRO A 88 -23.65 -0.92 -8.78
N GLY A 89 -23.79 0.39 -8.77
CA GLY A 89 -22.85 1.29 -8.09
C GLY A 89 -22.82 2.68 -8.72
N PRO A 90 -22.20 3.67 -8.05
CA PRO A 90 -22.17 5.06 -8.51
C PRO A 90 -21.47 5.22 -9.86
N LEU A 91 -21.91 6.17 -10.69
CA LEU A 91 -21.32 6.40 -12.01
C LEU A 91 -19.84 6.81 -11.91
N GLY A 92 -19.47 7.63 -10.93
CA GLY A 92 -18.07 8.02 -10.72
C GLY A 92 -17.15 6.83 -10.44
N ALA A 93 -17.64 5.84 -9.68
CA ALA A 93 -16.93 4.59 -9.41
C ALA A 93 -16.60 3.81 -10.70
N ARG A 94 -17.47 3.88 -11.71
CA ARG A 94 -17.23 3.24 -13.00
C ARG A 94 -16.12 3.92 -13.80
N ILE A 95 -15.92 5.22 -13.59
CA ILE A 95 -14.99 6.07 -14.35
C ILE A 95 -13.58 5.97 -13.79
N SER A 96 -13.40 6.11 -12.48
CA SER A 96 -12.07 6.18 -11.86
C SER A 96 -12.09 5.72 -10.40
N ASP A 97 -11.00 5.06 -9.97
CA ASP A 97 -10.78 4.71 -8.56
C ASP A 97 -10.67 5.95 -7.66
N LEU A 98 -10.27 7.10 -8.23
CA LEU A 98 -10.24 8.38 -7.52
C LEU A 98 -11.62 8.81 -7.00
N TRP A 99 -12.70 8.31 -7.60
CA TRP A 99 -14.03 8.56 -7.07
C TRP A 99 -14.13 8.03 -5.64
N PHE A 100 -13.71 6.78 -5.37
CA PHE A 100 -13.78 6.21 -4.02
C PHE A 100 -12.87 6.94 -3.05
N SER A 101 -11.61 7.22 -3.45
CA SER A 101 -10.68 8.00 -2.65
C SER A 101 -11.26 9.38 -2.26
N SER A 102 -11.95 10.06 -3.19
CA SER A 102 -12.58 11.36 -2.91
C SER A 102 -13.80 11.26 -1.99
N GLN A 103 -14.56 10.15 -2.02
CA GLN A 103 -15.66 9.95 -1.07
C GLN A 103 -15.16 9.76 0.36
N ILE A 104 -14.02 9.08 0.54
CA ILE A 104 -13.51 8.77 1.86
C ILE A 104 -12.58 9.85 2.42
N ALA A 105 -11.93 10.67 1.57
CA ALA A 105 -10.97 11.69 1.98
C ALA A 105 -11.41 12.61 3.14
N PRO A 106 -12.67 13.07 3.23
CA PRO A 106 -13.10 13.97 4.30
C PRO A 106 -13.06 13.36 5.70
N LYS A 107 -13.36 12.06 5.83
CA LYS A 107 -13.49 11.37 7.13
C LYS A 107 -12.47 10.25 7.34
N ARG A 108 -11.86 9.77 6.26
CA ARG A 108 -10.96 8.60 6.22
C ARG A 108 -11.60 7.32 6.75
N ARG A 109 -12.92 7.18 6.54
CA ARG A 109 -13.73 6.04 7.00
C ARG A 109 -14.26 5.25 5.81
N ALA A 110 -13.38 4.49 5.18
CA ALA A 110 -13.75 3.66 4.03
C ALA A 110 -14.87 2.67 4.36
N PHE A 111 -14.86 2.09 5.57
CA PHE A 111 -15.87 1.14 6.03
C PHE A 111 -17.29 1.74 6.05
N GLU A 112 -17.47 2.97 6.53
CA GLU A 112 -18.78 3.64 6.55
C GLU A 112 -19.31 3.85 5.12
N THR A 113 -18.42 4.28 4.22
CA THR A 113 -18.78 4.51 2.81
C THR A 113 -19.17 3.20 2.14
N ILE A 114 -18.39 2.13 2.32
CA ILE A 114 -18.69 0.80 1.79
C ILE A 114 -20.02 0.27 2.36
N GLN A 115 -20.26 0.44 3.66
CA GLN A 115 -21.50 0.02 4.31
C GLN A 115 -22.71 0.74 3.72
N GLN A 116 -22.65 2.06 3.55
CA GLN A 116 -23.72 2.86 2.92
C GLN A 116 -23.98 2.43 1.47
N LEU A 117 -22.91 2.13 0.73
CA LEU A 117 -23.03 1.62 -0.64
C LEU A 117 -23.73 0.26 -0.68
N HIS A 118 -23.40 -0.66 0.23
CA HIS A 118 -24.09 -1.94 0.34
C HIS A 118 -25.55 -1.80 0.76
N GLN A 119 -25.86 -0.89 1.68
CA GLN A 119 -27.25 -0.58 2.05
C GLN A 119 -28.08 -0.08 0.87
N ARG A 120 -27.45 0.66 -0.07
CA ARG A 120 -28.13 1.24 -1.22
C ARG A 120 -28.22 0.31 -2.44
N TYR A 121 -27.15 -0.41 -2.74
CA TYR A 121 -27.00 -1.15 -4.01
C TYR A 121 -27.04 -2.68 -3.83
N GLY A 122 -27.04 -3.18 -2.58
CA GLY A 122 -27.10 -4.60 -2.26
C GLY A 122 -25.73 -5.26 -2.07
N PRO A 123 -25.65 -6.59 -2.15
CA PRO A 123 -24.48 -7.36 -1.70
C PRO A 123 -23.25 -7.29 -2.62
N PHE A 124 -23.41 -6.84 -3.86
CA PHE A 124 -22.31 -6.67 -4.82
C PHE A 124 -22.35 -5.25 -5.37
N VAL A 125 -21.33 -4.44 -5.08
CA VAL A 125 -21.30 -3.03 -5.46
C VAL A 125 -19.99 -2.69 -6.16
N ARG A 126 -20.09 -2.03 -7.31
CA ARG A 126 -18.94 -1.50 -8.02
C ARG A 126 -18.45 -0.21 -7.36
N ILE A 127 -17.22 -0.26 -6.83
CA ILE A 127 -16.57 0.85 -6.12
C ILE A 127 -15.40 1.47 -6.90
N GLY A 128 -14.97 0.81 -7.97
CA GLY A 128 -13.95 1.31 -8.91
C GLY A 128 -14.16 0.74 -10.31
N PRO A 129 -13.38 1.17 -11.33
CA PRO A 129 -13.51 0.67 -12.69
C PRO A 129 -13.36 -0.85 -12.75
N SER A 130 -12.42 -1.40 -11.96
CA SER A 130 -12.11 -2.82 -11.86
C SER A 130 -12.28 -3.39 -10.44
N ALA A 131 -13.00 -2.70 -9.56
CA ALA A 131 -13.14 -3.06 -8.14
C ALA A 131 -14.61 -3.27 -7.72
N LEU A 132 -14.86 -4.38 -7.02
CA LEU A 132 -16.14 -4.71 -6.40
C LEU A 132 -15.98 -4.81 -4.88
N ALA A 133 -16.92 -4.21 -4.15
CA ALA A 133 -17.18 -4.52 -2.75
C ALA A 133 -18.25 -5.62 -2.67
N ILE A 134 -18.01 -6.64 -1.85
CA ILE A 134 -18.84 -7.85 -1.78
C ILE A 134 -19.10 -8.20 -0.32
N THR A 135 -20.38 -8.39 0.04
CA THR A 135 -20.81 -8.82 1.40
C THR A 135 -21.48 -10.20 1.40
N HIS A 136 -21.46 -10.92 0.28
CA HIS A 136 -22.04 -12.26 0.18
C HIS A 136 -21.20 -13.29 0.96
N PRO A 137 -21.79 -14.15 1.81
CA PRO A 137 -21.04 -15.08 2.66
C PRO A 137 -20.19 -16.09 1.85
N GLU A 138 -20.71 -16.60 0.74
CA GLU A 138 -19.99 -17.53 -0.14
C GLU A 138 -18.77 -16.90 -0.84
N ALA A 139 -18.65 -15.57 -0.84
CA ALA A 139 -17.49 -14.89 -1.41
C ALA A 139 -16.22 -15.20 -0.61
N VAL A 140 -16.31 -15.49 0.70
CA VAL A 140 -15.13 -15.78 1.53
C VAL A 140 -14.41 -17.03 1.01
N GLU A 141 -15.12 -18.14 0.84
CA GLU A 141 -14.51 -19.38 0.31
C GLU A 141 -14.11 -19.22 -1.16
N THR A 142 -14.90 -18.51 -1.96
CA THR A 142 -14.59 -18.30 -3.38
C THR A 142 -13.32 -17.48 -3.58
N LEU A 143 -13.11 -16.42 -2.78
CA LEU A 143 -12.00 -15.49 -2.93
C LEU A 143 -10.77 -15.90 -2.12
N PHE A 144 -10.95 -16.45 -0.92
CA PHE A 144 -9.87 -16.75 0.03
C PHE A 144 -9.69 -18.24 0.31
N GLY A 145 -10.57 -19.11 -0.19
CA GLY A 145 -10.48 -20.54 0.01
C GLY A 145 -9.27 -21.17 -0.68
N SER A 146 -8.96 -22.40 -0.29
CA SER A 146 -7.75 -23.13 -0.74
C SER A 146 -7.65 -23.31 -2.26
N LYS A 147 -8.80 -23.36 -2.95
CA LYS A 147 -8.90 -23.51 -4.41
C LYS A 147 -8.97 -22.16 -5.16
N SER A 148 -8.95 -21.04 -4.45
CA SER A 148 -9.05 -19.72 -5.06
C SER A 148 -7.86 -19.42 -5.97
N LYS A 149 -8.19 -18.96 -7.17
CA LYS A 149 -7.21 -18.43 -8.14
C LYS A 149 -6.95 -16.94 -7.92
N CYS A 150 -7.70 -16.28 -7.04
CA CYS A 150 -7.48 -14.88 -6.73
C CYS A 150 -6.12 -14.68 -6.07
N ILE A 151 -5.51 -13.54 -6.39
CA ILE A 151 -4.33 -13.02 -5.74
C ILE A 151 -4.66 -11.65 -5.14
N LYS A 152 -3.79 -11.16 -4.26
CA LYS A 152 -3.89 -9.80 -3.74
C LYS A 152 -3.93 -8.79 -4.91
N GLY A 153 -4.73 -7.73 -4.76
CA GLY A 153 -4.87 -6.68 -5.77
C GLY A 153 -3.61 -5.81 -5.94
N ASP A 154 -3.61 -5.00 -6.98
CA ASP A 154 -2.58 -4.02 -7.35
C ASP A 154 -2.27 -3.00 -6.24
N TRP A 155 -3.24 -2.69 -5.38
CA TRP A 155 -3.05 -1.81 -4.23
C TRP A 155 -1.85 -2.20 -3.35
N TYR A 156 -1.56 -3.50 -3.22
CA TYR A 156 -0.42 -3.98 -2.43
C TYR A 156 0.94 -3.65 -3.04
N ASP A 157 1.01 -3.40 -4.36
CA ASP A 157 2.25 -3.01 -5.02
C ASP A 157 2.65 -1.57 -4.72
N GLY A 158 1.68 -0.73 -4.31
CA GLY A 158 1.95 0.64 -3.91
C GLY A 158 3.02 0.68 -2.82
N SER A 159 2.82 -0.07 -1.73
CA SER A 159 3.81 -0.17 -0.64
C SER A 159 5.04 -1.01 -1.00
N ALA A 160 4.92 -1.93 -1.97
CA ALA A 160 6.00 -2.80 -2.39
C ALA A 160 7.14 -2.07 -3.11
N SER A 161 6.89 -0.88 -3.69
CA SER A 161 7.95 -0.05 -4.30
C SER A 161 8.96 0.48 -3.28
N ILE A 162 8.63 0.42 -1.98
CA ILE A 162 9.52 0.86 -0.90
C ILE A 162 10.22 -0.36 -0.27
N PHE A 163 9.45 -1.36 0.19
CA PHE A 163 9.97 -2.65 0.65
C PHE A 163 9.00 -3.79 0.34
N VAL A 164 9.52 -4.92 -0.11
CA VAL A 164 8.74 -6.15 -0.29
C VAL A 164 8.61 -6.85 1.06
N THR A 165 7.37 -7.09 1.50
CA THR A 165 7.08 -7.76 2.77
C THR A 165 6.21 -8.99 2.54
N LEU A 166 6.14 -9.89 3.53
CA LEU A 166 5.19 -11.01 3.48
C LEU A 166 3.74 -10.51 3.29
N HIS A 167 3.39 -9.36 3.89
CA HIS A 167 2.07 -8.77 3.77
C HIS A 167 1.79 -8.22 2.37
N SER A 168 2.73 -7.52 1.74
CA SER A 168 2.55 -6.90 0.42
C SER A 168 2.78 -7.86 -0.75
N THR A 169 3.51 -8.95 -0.56
CA THR A 169 3.82 -9.90 -1.65
C THR A 169 2.53 -10.52 -2.22
N ARG A 170 2.36 -10.34 -3.54
CA ARG A 170 1.22 -10.86 -4.33
C ARG A 170 1.52 -12.22 -4.99
N GLN A 171 2.78 -12.46 -5.36
CA GLN A 171 3.23 -13.69 -6.02
C GLN A 171 3.27 -14.86 -5.04
N LYS A 172 2.60 -15.96 -5.35
CA LYS A 172 2.45 -17.10 -4.44
C LYS A 172 3.79 -17.82 -4.23
N GLU A 173 4.64 -17.82 -5.25
CA GLU A 173 5.95 -18.47 -5.30
C GLU A 173 6.94 -17.80 -4.33
N VAL A 174 6.85 -16.47 -4.19
CA VAL A 174 7.65 -15.69 -3.23
C VAL A 174 7.00 -15.72 -1.84
N HIS A 175 5.66 -15.60 -1.78
CA HIS A 175 4.93 -15.56 -0.52
C HIS A 175 5.00 -16.88 0.26
N ALA A 176 4.92 -18.04 -0.41
CA ALA A 176 4.82 -19.34 0.27
C ALA A 176 6.08 -19.71 1.10
N PRO A 177 7.32 -19.58 0.59
CA PRO A 177 8.51 -19.80 1.40
C PRO A 177 8.60 -18.87 2.61
N TRP A 178 8.34 -17.57 2.42
CA TRP A 178 8.34 -16.59 3.52
C TRP A 178 7.25 -16.92 4.53
N ARG A 179 6.04 -17.27 4.08
CA ARG A 179 4.94 -17.66 4.97
C ARG A 179 5.30 -18.90 5.79
N ARG A 180 5.97 -19.89 5.19
CA ARG A 180 6.41 -21.11 5.89
C ARG A 180 7.40 -20.78 7.00
N LEU A 181 8.39 -19.93 6.71
CA LEU A 181 9.35 -19.45 7.71
C LEU A 181 8.64 -18.74 8.87
N TRP A 182 7.79 -17.77 8.56
CA TRP A 182 7.00 -17.05 9.55
C TRP A 182 6.11 -17.99 10.37
N SER A 183 5.48 -18.99 9.75
CA SER A 183 4.61 -19.94 10.47
C SER A 183 5.36 -20.74 11.54
N GLY A 184 6.66 -21.01 11.35
CA GLY A 184 7.49 -21.67 12.36
C GLY A 184 7.64 -20.86 13.65
N ALA A 185 7.66 -19.52 13.55
CA ALA A 185 7.73 -18.62 14.71
C ALA A 185 6.42 -18.59 15.52
N PHE A 186 5.28 -18.98 14.92
CA PHE A 186 3.96 -18.93 15.56
C PHE A 186 3.39 -20.33 15.88
N GLY A 187 4.27 -21.32 16.03
CA GLY A 187 3.86 -22.65 16.49
C GLY A 187 3.44 -22.67 17.97
N ALA A 188 2.64 -23.67 18.37
CA ALA A 188 2.10 -23.76 19.73
C ALA A 188 3.20 -23.81 20.83
N GLN A 189 4.36 -24.39 20.53
CA GLN A 189 5.50 -24.42 21.45
C GLN A 189 6.11 -23.02 21.62
N GLN A 190 6.25 -22.28 20.51
CA GLN A 190 6.79 -20.92 20.48
C GLN A 190 5.91 -19.96 21.27
N LEU A 191 4.59 -20.04 21.04
CA LEU A 191 3.61 -19.20 21.73
C LEU A 191 3.69 -19.35 23.26
N ARG A 192 3.90 -20.58 23.78
CA ARG A 192 4.11 -20.81 25.22
C ARG A 192 5.40 -20.16 25.74
N GLY A 193 6.47 -20.16 24.95
CA GLY A 193 7.71 -19.46 25.29
C GLY A 193 7.54 -17.94 25.30
N TYR A 194 6.75 -17.42 24.36
CA TYR A 194 6.45 -15.99 24.25
C TYR A 194 5.61 -15.46 25.41
N GLU A 195 4.68 -16.26 25.94
CA GLU A 195 3.91 -15.90 27.13
C GLU A 195 4.82 -15.53 28.32
N GLN A 196 5.84 -16.36 28.59
CA GLN A 196 6.83 -16.09 29.65
C GLN A 196 7.69 -14.85 29.35
N ARG A 197 7.91 -14.54 28.08
CA ARG A 197 8.66 -13.36 27.66
C ARG A 197 7.89 -12.08 27.97
N ILE A 198 6.62 -12.03 27.59
CA ILE A 198 5.81 -10.82 27.67
C ILE A 198 5.06 -10.67 29.00
N ALA A 199 5.12 -11.63 29.91
CA ALA A 199 4.38 -11.64 31.18
C ALA A 199 4.49 -10.33 32.00
N GLN A 200 5.62 -9.63 31.91
CA GLN A 200 5.84 -8.36 32.61
C GLN A 200 5.10 -7.17 31.99
N VAL A 201 4.73 -7.23 30.71
CA VAL A 201 4.08 -6.10 30.02
C VAL A 201 2.62 -5.92 30.46
N PRO A 202 1.79 -6.97 30.60
CA PRO A 202 0.47 -6.87 31.22
C PRO A 202 0.51 -6.34 32.66
N GLU A 203 1.51 -6.73 33.46
CA GLU A 203 1.67 -6.23 34.83
C GLU A 203 1.87 -4.71 34.85
N LYS A 204 2.69 -4.17 33.93
CA LYS A 204 2.85 -2.71 33.75
C LYS A 204 1.54 -2.04 33.36
N LEU A 205 0.77 -2.64 32.45
CA LEU A 205 -0.54 -2.12 32.06
C LEU A 205 -1.51 -2.06 33.26
N ILE A 206 -1.55 -3.12 34.07
CA ILE A 206 -2.37 -3.18 35.28
C ILE A 206 -1.92 -2.12 36.29
N ALA A 207 -0.61 -1.95 36.49
CA ALA A 207 -0.07 -0.90 37.38
C ALA A 207 -0.53 0.50 36.95
N ARG A 208 -0.54 0.79 35.64
CA ARG A 208 -1.07 2.06 35.10
C ARG A 208 -2.55 2.29 35.44
N PHE A 209 -3.38 1.25 35.34
CA PHE A 209 -4.78 1.34 35.76
C PHE A 209 -4.93 1.54 37.27
N GLN A 210 -4.13 0.85 38.08
CA GLN A 210 -4.14 1.00 39.53
C GLN A 210 -3.71 2.40 39.98
N ASP A 211 -2.72 2.99 39.31
CA ASP A 211 -2.25 4.34 39.64
C ASP A 211 -3.29 5.40 39.28
N SER A 212 -3.89 5.32 38.09
CA SER A 212 -5.02 6.18 37.70
C SER A 212 -6.23 6.02 38.64
N ALA A 213 -6.53 4.80 39.10
CA ALA A 213 -7.61 4.59 40.07
C ALA A 213 -7.35 5.29 41.41
N LYS A 214 -6.09 5.40 41.84
CA LYS A 214 -5.71 6.13 43.06
C LYS A 214 -5.78 7.64 42.87
N THR A 215 -5.34 8.16 41.72
CA THR A 215 -5.34 9.61 41.44
C THR A 215 -6.68 10.13 40.93
N GLN A 216 -7.59 9.23 40.55
CA GLN A 216 -8.86 9.50 39.86
C GLN A 216 -8.70 10.22 38.51
N ASP A 217 -7.52 10.11 37.89
CA ASP A 217 -7.26 10.70 36.58
C ASP A 217 -7.88 9.84 35.46
N ALA A 218 -8.52 10.49 34.49
CA ALA A 218 -9.01 9.82 33.31
C ALA A 218 -7.83 9.34 32.43
N LEU A 219 -7.91 8.09 31.95
CA LEU A 219 -6.94 7.52 31.01
C LEU A 219 -7.54 7.38 29.62
N ASP A 220 -6.78 7.76 28.60
CA ASP A 220 -7.05 7.33 27.23
C ASP A 220 -6.62 5.87 27.06
N VAL A 221 -7.60 4.98 27.12
CA VAL A 221 -7.41 3.54 26.98
C VAL A 221 -6.90 3.20 25.58
N THR A 222 -7.26 3.97 24.54
CA THR A 222 -6.81 3.73 23.15
C THR A 222 -5.30 3.92 23.03
N GLU A 223 -4.78 5.02 23.58
CA GLU A 223 -3.34 5.30 23.62
C GLU A 223 -2.61 4.27 24.48
N LEU A 224 -3.15 3.95 25.66
CA LEU A 224 -2.53 3.01 26.58
C LEU A 224 -2.38 1.59 25.97
N PHE A 225 -3.40 1.10 25.27
CA PHE A 225 -3.31 -0.16 24.53
C PHE A 225 -2.35 -0.07 23.34
N SER A 226 -2.22 1.11 22.72
CA SER A 226 -1.23 1.31 21.65
C SER A 226 0.19 1.17 22.18
N TYR A 227 0.48 1.72 23.37
CA TYR A 227 1.78 1.58 24.05
C TYR A 227 2.05 0.13 24.43
N PHE A 228 1.06 -0.51 25.07
CA PHE A 228 1.13 -1.93 25.42
C PHE A 228 1.44 -2.81 24.20
N ASN A 229 0.69 -2.64 23.10
CA ASN A 229 0.89 -3.42 21.89
C ASN A 229 2.27 -3.19 21.28
N PHE A 230 2.78 -1.95 21.28
CA PHE A 230 4.11 -1.65 20.77
C PHE A 230 5.21 -2.31 21.61
N ASP A 231 5.07 -2.31 22.93
CA ASP A 231 6.03 -2.93 23.85
C ASP A 231 6.05 -4.46 23.70
N VAL A 232 4.87 -5.08 23.56
CA VAL A 232 4.74 -6.52 23.29
C VAL A 232 5.35 -6.87 21.94
N MET A 233 4.99 -6.14 20.87
CA MET A 233 5.44 -6.47 19.52
C MET A 233 6.92 -6.19 19.32
N SER A 234 7.46 -5.11 19.87
CA SER A 234 8.90 -4.81 19.79
C SER A 234 9.73 -5.87 20.51
N ASP A 235 9.28 -6.35 21.67
CA ASP A 235 9.98 -7.39 22.41
C ASP A 235 9.90 -8.75 21.72
N LEU A 236 8.71 -9.14 21.23
CA LEU A 236 8.54 -10.40 20.49
C LEU A 236 9.24 -10.39 19.14
N ALA A 237 9.23 -9.27 18.42
CA ALA A 237 9.86 -9.17 17.11
C ALA A 237 11.37 -9.04 17.24
N PHE A 238 11.87 -8.09 18.04
CA PHE A 238 13.28 -7.70 18.03
C PHE A 238 14.05 -8.10 19.28
N GLY A 239 13.43 -8.85 20.18
CA GLY A 239 14.06 -9.28 21.42
C GLY A 239 14.29 -8.13 22.42
N HIS A 240 13.70 -6.95 22.19
CA HIS A 240 13.83 -5.78 23.04
C HIS A 240 12.58 -4.91 22.99
N SER A 241 11.97 -4.69 24.15
CA SER A 241 10.85 -3.77 24.30
C SER A 241 11.31 -2.31 24.13
N LEU A 242 10.52 -1.50 23.43
CA LEU A 242 10.76 -0.06 23.33
C LEU A 242 10.41 0.70 24.62
N GLY A 243 9.66 0.10 25.54
CA GLY A 243 9.34 0.69 26.85
C GLY A 243 8.41 1.90 26.77
N THR A 244 7.54 1.96 25.77
CA THR A 244 6.57 3.05 25.55
C THR A 244 5.54 3.19 26.67
N LEU A 245 5.28 2.10 27.42
CA LEU A 245 4.47 2.13 28.64
C LEU A 245 5.20 2.82 29.80
N ASP A 246 6.53 2.76 29.88
CA ASP A 246 7.31 3.29 31.00
C ASP A 246 7.84 4.70 30.71
N ASP A 247 8.39 4.89 29.51
CA ASP A 247 9.07 6.11 29.08
C ASP A 247 8.27 6.84 27.99
N THR A 248 7.70 7.98 28.37
CA THR A 248 7.01 8.89 27.44
C THR A 248 7.89 9.33 26.28
N SER A 249 9.21 9.40 26.48
CA SER A 249 10.17 9.80 25.47
C SER A 249 10.29 8.80 24.32
N GLN A 250 9.78 7.55 24.47
CA GLN A 250 9.79 6.52 23.43
C GLN A 250 8.53 6.51 22.55
N ARG A 251 7.48 7.25 22.94
CA ARG A 251 6.18 7.26 22.24
C ARG A 251 6.24 7.88 20.84
N TRP A 252 7.30 8.61 20.51
CA TRP A 252 7.54 9.10 19.15
C TRP A 252 7.62 7.96 18.11
N THR A 253 7.99 6.75 18.52
CA THR A 253 8.08 5.57 17.64
C THR A 253 6.71 5.20 17.07
N ILE A 254 5.67 5.27 17.91
CA ILE A 254 4.27 5.02 17.55
C ILE A 254 3.76 6.11 16.61
N GLU A 255 4.03 7.37 16.96
CA GLU A 255 3.63 8.50 16.10
C GLU A 255 4.32 8.44 14.72
N THR A 256 5.58 8.00 14.67
CA THR A 256 6.31 7.79 13.42
C THR A 256 5.64 6.72 12.57
N MET A 257 5.24 5.58 13.18
CA MET A 257 4.48 4.55 12.48
C MET A 257 3.14 5.08 11.95
N ARG A 258 2.38 5.79 12.80
CA ARG A 258 1.05 6.32 12.47
C ARG A 258 1.11 7.34 11.34
N LYS A 259 2.06 8.27 11.38
CA LYS A 259 2.31 9.22 10.28
C LYS A 259 2.69 8.49 9.00
N GLY A 260 3.62 7.54 9.12
CA GLY A 260 4.07 6.71 8.02
C GLY A 260 2.93 5.98 7.33
N SER A 261 1.97 5.42 8.07
CA SER A 261 0.85 4.64 7.48
C SER A 261 -0.38 5.47 7.09
N SER A 262 -0.43 6.75 7.47
CA SER A 262 -1.63 7.61 7.30
C SER A 262 -2.12 7.75 5.85
N PHE A 263 -1.22 7.62 4.86
CA PHE A 263 -1.60 7.69 3.44
C PHE A 263 -2.47 6.50 3.00
N LEU A 264 -2.36 5.34 3.68
CA LEU A 264 -3.13 4.14 3.35
C LEU A 264 -4.64 4.37 3.56
N GLU A 265 -4.99 5.27 4.47
CA GLU A 265 -6.36 5.64 4.81
C GLU A 265 -7.11 6.32 3.64
N LEU A 266 -6.38 6.83 2.64
CA LEU A 266 -6.94 7.53 1.48
C LEU A 266 -7.32 6.58 0.34
N PHE A 267 -6.95 5.29 0.41
CA PHE A 267 -7.19 4.31 -0.67
C PHE A 267 -6.87 4.89 -2.05
N LEU A 268 -5.70 5.53 -2.19
CA LEU A 268 -5.28 6.09 -3.47
C LEU A 268 -5.08 4.95 -4.49
N PRO A 269 -5.40 5.19 -5.78
CA PRO A 269 -5.11 4.22 -6.82
C PRO A 269 -3.61 3.93 -6.88
N ALA A 270 -3.22 2.68 -7.16
CA ALA A 270 -1.82 2.26 -7.12
C ALA A 270 -0.91 3.12 -8.01
N TRP A 271 -1.37 3.49 -9.21
CA TRP A 271 -0.62 4.35 -10.13
C TRP A 271 -0.32 5.74 -9.56
N LEU A 272 -1.27 6.33 -8.82
CA LEU A 272 -1.11 7.65 -8.20
C LEU A 272 -0.16 7.52 -7.02
N PHE A 273 -0.32 6.45 -6.25
CA PHE A 273 0.56 6.16 -5.13
C PHE A 273 2.02 6.05 -5.58
N THR A 274 2.31 5.27 -6.63
CA THR A 274 3.66 5.11 -7.20
C THR A 274 4.26 6.44 -7.63
N ILE A 275 3.48 7.34 -8.23
CA ILE A 275 3.95 8.69 -8.57
C ILE A 275 4.28 9.49 -7.31
N LEU A 276 3.40 9.49 -6.31
CA LEU A 276 3.58 10.28 -5.09
C LEU A 276 4.81 9.85 -4.30
N VAL A 277 5.05 8.55 -4.15
CA VAL A 277 6.26 8.05 -3.45
C VAL A 277 7.55 8.23 -4.26
N SER A 278 7.45 8.47 -5.57
CA SER A 278 8.62 8.82 -6.40
C SER A 278 9.09 10.26 -6.16
N ILE A 279 8.31 11.11 -5.47
CA ILE A 279 8.69 12.49 -5.16
C ILE A 279 9.68 12.48 -3.99
N PRO A 280 10.87 13.09 -4.13
CA PRO A 280 11.86 13.13 -3.05
C PRO A 280 11.28 13.69 -1.75
N GLY A 281 11.36 12.88 -0.69
CA GLY A 281 10.91 13.25 0.66
C GLY A 281 9.45 12.94 0.98
N ALA A 282 8.64 12.49 0.00
CA ALA A 282 7.27 12.05 0.25
C ALA A 282 7.18 10.77 1.12
N ASP A 283 8.24 9.97 1.14
CA ASP A 283 8.37 8.74 1.91
C ASP A 283 9.16 8.93 3.22
N ASN A 284 9.53 10.16 3.59
CA ASN A 284 10.42 10.45 4.73
C ASN A 284 9.95 9.83 6.06
N ASP A 285 8.67 9.95 6.39
CA ASP A 285 8.12 9.40 7.64
C ASP A 285 8.13 7.86 7.62
N TRP A 286 7.83 7.27 6.47
CA TRP A 286 7.90 5.82 6.28
C TRP A 286 9.36 5.31 6.35
N LEU A 287 10.29 5.99 5.68
CA LEU A 287 11.73 5.69 5.74
C LEU A 287 12.28 5.87 7.16
N ARG A 288 11.77 6.84 7.93
CA ARG A 288 12.11 6.99 9.35
C ARG A 288 11.69 5.77 10.16
N PHE A 289 10.46 5.27 9.95
CA PHE A 289 9.99 4.04 10.58
C PHE A 289 10.83 2.82 10.15
N ALA A 290 11.09 2.67 8.85
CA ALA A 290 11.90 1.56 8.33
C ALA A 290 13.33 1.57 8.89
N ARG A 291 13.96 2.75 9.03
CA ARG A 291 15.27 2.89 9.68
C ARG A 291 15.26 2.46 11.14
N LEU A 292 14.20 2.79 11.88
CA LEU A 292 14.03 2.31 13.26
C LEU A 292 13.98 0.78 13.30
N CYS A 293 13.14 0.14 12.48
CA CYS A 293 13.07 -1.32 12.41
C CYS A 293 14.42 -1.94 12.05
N ARG A 294 15.14 -1.36 11.08
CA ARG A 294 16.49 -1.80 10.72
C ARG A 294 17.47 -1.74 11.89
N GLN A 295 17.49 -0.63 12.63
CA GLN A 295 18.35 -0.48 13.82
C GLN A 295 18.02 -1.52 14.90
N MET A 296 16.74 -1.83 15.10
CA MET A 296 16.31 -2.86 16.04
C MET A 296 16.78 -4.26 15.60
N ILE A 297 16.66 -4.59 14.32
CA ILE A 297 17.17 -5.84 13.74
C ILE A 297 18.70 -5.93 13.90
N GLU A 298 19.43 -4.88 13.53
CA GLU A 298 20.89 -4.84 13.64
C GLU A 298 21.36 -5.01 15.10
N ARG A 299 20.67 -4.35 16.04
CA ARG A 299 20.92 -4.53 17.49
C ARG A 299 20.64 -5.96 17.92
N ARG A 300 19.56 -6.57 17.42
CA ARG A 300 19.18 -7.95 17.77
C ARG A 300 20.11 -9.00 17.17
N ILE A 301 20.68 -8.76 15.99
CA ILE A 301 21.69 -9.64 15.41
C ILE A 301 22.99 -9.58 16.22
N LYS A 302 23.37 -8.40 16.73
CA LYS A 302 24.57 -8.23 17.56
C LYS A 302 24.43 -8.80 18.98
N ASN A 303 23.21 -8.87 19.51
CA ASN A 303 22.92 -9.33 20.87
C ASN A 303 22.03 -10.56 20.84
N GLU A 304 22.59 -11.73 21.17
CA GLU A 304 21.79 -12.95 21.31
C GLU A 304 20.78 -12.81 22.46
N SER A 305 19.52 -13.17 22.21
CA SER A 305 18.51 -13.20 23.25
C SER A 305 18.58 -14.50 24.03
N GLN A 306 18.52 -14.40 25.36
CA GLN A 306 18.43 -15.57 26.23
C GLN A 306 17.05 -16.21 26.23
N LYS A 307 16.01 -15.45 25.83
CA LYS A 307 14.63 -15.92 25.71
C LYS A 307 14.26 -16.01 24.22
N PRO A 308 13.51 -17.04 23.79
CA PRO A 308 13.06 -17.13 22.41
C PRO A 308 12.27 -15.89 21.97
N ASP A 309 12.53 -15.41 20.78
CA ASP A 309 11.73 -14.38 20.09
C ASP A 309 11.40 -14.80 18.64
N ILE A 310 10.71 -13.95 17.88
CA ILE A 310 10.33 -14.24 16.49
C ILE A 310 11.58 -14.23 15.59
N MET A 311 12.52 -13.32 15.83
CA MET A 311 13.72 -13.17 15.01
C MET A 311 14.69 -14.34 15.16
N ASP A 312 14.67 -15.10 16.26
CA ASP A 312 15.40 -16.36 16.36
C ASP A 312 15.02 -17.35 15.24
N TYR A 313 13.73 -17.40 14.89
CA TYR A 313 13.21 -18.29 13.85
C TYR A 313 13.41 -17.70 12.46
N ILE A 314 13.09 -16.41 12.30
CA ILE A 314 13.22 -15.74 11.02
C ILE A 314 14.70 -15.72 10.62
N SER A 315 15.63 -15.31 11.49
CA SER A 315 17.05 -15.24 11.13
C SER A 315 17.76 -16.60 10.99
N ALA A 316 17.16 -17.71 11.45
CA ALA A 316 17.80 -19.01 11.48
C ALA A 316 18.40 -19.47 10.13
N PRO A 317 17.73 -19.32 8.97
CA PRO A 317 18.29 -19.71 7.67
C PRO A 317 19.51 -18.89 7.23
N TRP A 318 19.70 -17.71 7.85
CA TRP A 318 20.74 -16.73 7.53
C TRP A 318 21.86 -16.65 8.56
N LYS A 319 21.79 -17.39 9.68
CA LYS A 319 22.90 -17.48 10.64
C LYS A 319 24.18 -17.96 9.93
N GLY A 320 25.25 -17.17 10.02
CA GLY A 320 26.54 -17.45 9.38
C GLY A 320 26.61 -17.16 7.87
N LYS A 321 25.56 -16.58 7.27
CA LYS A 321 25.56 -16.16 5.86
C LYS A 321 25.56 -14.63 5.75
N HIS A 322 26.13 -14.11 4.66
CA HIS A 322 25.99 -12.69 4.34
C HIS A 322 24.54 -12.40 3.93
N ILE A 323 23.86 -11.51 4.65
CA ILE A 323 22.49 -11.09 4.36
C ILE A 323 22.57 -10.05 3.24
N THR A 324 21.93 -10.32 2.10
CA THR A 324 21.73 -9.33 1.03
C THR A 324 20.52 -8.45 1.37
N PRO A 325 20.44 -7.20 0.90
CA PRO A 325 19.28 -6.33 1.13
C PRO A 325 17.93 -6.91 0.68
N GLU A 326 17.96 -7.90 -0.20
CA GLU A 326 16.78 -8.60 -0.76
C GLU A 326 16.42 -9.90 -0.03
N GLY A 327 17.23 -10.31 0.95
CA GLY A 327 17.17 -11.63 1.61
C GLY A 327 16.65 -11.61 3.03
#